data_AF-A0A7R9CKD0-F1
#
_entry.id   AF-A0A7R9CKD0-F1
#
_cell.length_a   1.000
_cell.length_b   1.000
_cell.length_c   1.000
_cell.angle_alpha   90.00
_cell.angle_beta   90.00
_cell.angle_gamma   90.00
#
_symmetry.space_group_name_H-M   'P 1'
#
loop_
_entity.id
_entity.type
_entity.pdbx_description
1 polymer ?
#
loop_
_entity_poly.entity_id
_entity_poly.type
_entity_poly.pdbx_seq_one_letter_code
_entity_poly.pdbx_strand_id
1 'polypeptide(L)'
;MVIARLGTVRPEGWCLHHLDTHLFQQIEQCMTQFNNLERACASLYHIANHMPQGVDQVTIAELCYKYTKRWAQEVLTNEAKEQLVKVKRTYLRCATFNILHQYGLGVPCYLKLASAPEELMVTLYEDPSIIMRDRGALQYCPDVNEAVRQLAALHNVDLFNFWQDQLKARLNPEVGVGGNFLDESTLNINTVLESSMRHPDLDDENLIRACYMLGLFDSHTSANYLITLVFDNSEERLGSGVRLRALQCLVATIEEDLLQKLTCRTIADIMEHQKCLIFMSQLDALGMFYSEQFQQCNKVDLIKVLWSRHGRSYPALMLIAQLCLHYKMFQREIWEPLLTQMVRELESVLPQLNEQFHILSLSSCIQAWNKILLTPFLSVVPPLTDKQEAACFSSLMLLQCCPIVSTIDLRQIEVACTHLERPDLLAMVVPFIKAQLHCNH
;
A
#
# COMPACT_ATOMS: atom_id res chain seq x y z
N MET A 1 -53.21 -7.31 20.37
CA MET A 1 -52.36 -7.03 21.55
C MET A 1 -50.91 -6.69 21.20
N VAL A 2 -50.26 -7.40 20.26
CA VAL A 2 -48.86 -7.13 19.84
C VAL A 2 -48.65 -5.70 19.29
N ILE A 3 -49.57 -5.19 18.46
CA ILE A 3 -49.47 -3.83 17.88
C ILE A 3 -49.53 -2.72 18.94
N ALA A 4 -50.22 -2.95 20.06
CA ALA A 4 -50.37 -1.95 21.12
C ALA A 4 -49.09 -1.76 21.97
N ARG A 5 -48.16 -2.72 21.96
CA ARG A 5 -46.89 -2.64 22.72
C ARG A 5 -45.76 -1.93 21.97
N LEU A 6 -45.86 -1.77 20.65
CA LEU A 6 -44.85 -1.09 19.83
C LEU A 6 -44.81 0.45 20.00
N GLY A 7 -45.73 1.01 20.80
CA GLY A 7 -45.92 2.45 20.97
C GLY A 7 -45.15 3.09 22.13
N THR A 8 -44.52 2.33 23.02
CA THR A 8 -43.91 2.89 24.24
C THR A 8 -42.39 2.95 24.13
N VAL A 9 -41.89 4.16 23.89
CA VAL A 9 -40.47 4.57 23.85
C VAL A 9 -39.69 3.97 22.67
N ARG A 10 -39.64 4.70 21.54
CA ARG A 10 -38.71 4.40 20.46
C ARG A 10 -37.33 4.91 20.86
N PRO A 11 -36.31 4.05 20.97
CA PRO A 11 -34.93 4.53 21.11
C PRO A 11 -34.57 5.41 19.90
N GLU A 12 -33.96 6.56 20.17
CA GLU A 12 -33.44 7.46 19.13
C GLU A 12 -32.14 6.87 18.57
N GLY A 13 -32.24 6.11 17.49
CA GLY A 13 -31.09 5.53 16.79
C GLY A 13 -31.24 4.04 16.46
N TRP A 14 -30.26 3.50 15.73
CA TRP A 14 -30.23 2.10 15.33
C TRP A 14 -29.89 1.20 16.52
N CYS A 15 -30.78 0.27 16.88
CA CYS A 15 -30.58 -0.61 18.04
C CYS A 15 -29.91 -1.94 17.66
N LEU A 16 -28.77 -2.23 18.28
CA LEU A 16 -28.01 -3.48 18.05
C LEU A 16 -28.40 -4.63 19.00
N HIS A 17 -29.35 -4.41 19.90
CA HIS A 17 -29.82 -5.42 20.84
C HIS A 17 -31.34 -5.57 20.72
N HIS A 18 -31.84 -6.78 20.99
CA HIS A 18 -33.27 -7.05 21.03
C HIS A 18 -33.92 -6.29 22.19
N LEU A 19 -34.96 -5.51 21.91
CA LEU A 19 -35.68 -4.78 22.95
C LEU A 19 -36.68 -5.69 23.69
N ASP A 20 -37.23 -6.71 23.01
CA ASP A 20 -38.33 -7.49 23.57
C ASP A 20 -38.38 -8.95 23.04
N THR A 21 -37.51 -9.83 23.56
CA THR A 21 -37.35 -11.23 23.10
C THR A 21 -38.64 -12.06 23.21
N HIS A 22 -39.49 -11.75 24.19
CA HIS A 22 -40.78 -12.43 24.40
C HIS A 22 -41.80 -12.07 23.30
N LEU A 23 -41.75 -10.85 22.76
CA LEU A 23 -42.63 -10.42 21.67
C LEU A 23 -42.37 -11.25 20.40
N PHE A 24 -41.11 -11.59 20.11
CA PHE A 24 -40.75 -12.45 18.98
C PHE A 24 -41.34 -13.86 19.09
N GLN A 25 -41.23 -14.48 20.26
CA GLN A 25 -41.81 -15.81 20.50
C GLN A 25 -43.33 -15.81 20.31
N GLN A 26 -44.01 -14.76 20.76
CA GLN A 26 -45.46 -14.60 20.55
C GLN A 26 -45.81 -14.41 19.08
N ILE A 27 -45.03 -13.61 18.34
CA ILE A 27 -45.23 -13.42 16.90
C ILE A 27 -45.07 -14.75 16.18
N GLU A 28 -44.00 -15.51 16.42
CA GLU A 28 -43.77 -16.82 15.78
C GLU A 28 -44.90 -17.81 16.10
N GLN A 29 -45.32 -17.91 17.37
CA GLN A 29 -46.45 -18.76 17.77
C GLN A 29 -47.73 -18.36 17.04
N CYS A 30 -48.05 -17.06 16.95
CA CYS A 30 -49.20 -16.60 16.17
C CYS A 30 -49.08 -16.98 14.69
N MET A 31 -47.88 -16.89 14.09
CA MET A 31 -47.66 -17.24 12.68
C MET A 31 -47.88 -18.73 12.39
N THR A 32 -47.67 -19.62 13.34
CA THR A 32 -47.98 -21.06 13.18
C THR A 32 -49.47 -21.37 13.11
N GLN A 33 -50.33 -20.45 13.58
CA GLN A 33 -51.79 -20.62 13.60
C GLN A 33 -52.49 -20.10 12.34
N PHE A 34 -51.76 -19.46 11.42
CA PHE A 34 -52.35 -18.94 10.18
C PHE A 34 -52.53 -20.05 9.13
N ASN A 35 -53.78 -20.28 8.71
CA ASN A 35 -54.10 -21.21 7.62
C ASN A 35 -53.83 -20.62 6.21
N ASN A 36 -53.69 -19.29 6.10
CA ASN A 36 -53.46 -18.59 4.83
C ASN A 36 -52.13 -17.84 4.89
N LEU A 37 -51.18 -18.30 4.06
CA LEU A 37 -49.82 -17.75 3.98
C LEU A 37 -49.77 -16.29 3.50
N GLU A 38 -50.69 -15.88 2.62
CA GLU A 38 -50.77 -14.50 2.12
C GLU A 38 -51.08 -13.53 3.27
N ARG A 39 -52.06 -13.88 4.12
CA ARG A 39 -52.45 -13.07 5.28
C ARG A 39 -51.34 -13.02 6.33
N ALA A 40 -50.63 -14.14 6.54
CA ALA A 40 -49.47 -14.18 7.41
C ALA A 40 -48.36 -13.24 6.91
N CYS A 41 -48.05 -13.29 5.61
CA CYS A 41 -47.05 -12.41 4.98
C CYS A 41 -47.43 -10.93 5.08
N ALA A 42 -48.68 -10.57 4.78
CA ALA A 42 -49.16 -9.19 4.91
C ALA A 42 -49.05 -8.66 6.35
N SER A 43 -49.37 -9.52 7.33
CA SER A 43 -49.26 -9.20 8.76
C SER A 43 -47.80 -8.99 9.18
N LEU A 44 -46.89 -9.91 8.79
CA LEU A 44 -45.46 -9.78 9.05
C LEU A 44 -44.86 -8.53 8.40
N TYR A 45 -45.24 -8.24 7.15
CA TYR A 45 -44.80 -7.05 6.45
C TYR A 45 -45.27 -5.77 7.15
N HIS A 46 -46.51 -5.76 7.65
CA HIS A 46 -47.01 -4.64 8.44
C HIS A 46 -46.21 -4.46 9.73
N ILE A 47 -45.94 -5.55 10.45
CA ILE A 47 -45.14 -5.50 11.69
C ILE A 47 -43.73 -4.98 11.38
N ALA A 48 -43.04 -5.51 10.37
CA ALA A 48 -41.68 -5.12 10.00
C ALA A 48 -41.53 -3.61 9.75
N ASN A 49 -42.53 -2.98 9.14
CA ASN A 49 -42.51 -1.54 8.85
C ASN A 49 -42.76 -0.66 10.09
N HIS A 50 -43.30 -1.23 11.18
CA HIS A 50 -43.61 -0.50 12.41
C HIS A 50 -42.67 -0.85 13.58
N MET A 51 -41.76 -1.81 13.40
CA MET A 51 -40.70 -2.10 14.36
C MET A 51 -39.71 -0.92 14.47
N PRO A 52 -39.10 -0.70 15.65
CA PRO A 52 -37.98 0.23 15.79
C PRO A 52 -36.81 -0.19 14.90
N GLN A 53 -36.06 0.81 14.40
CA GLN A 53 -34.89 0.56 13.56
C GLN A 53 -33.80 -0.17 14.36
N GLY A 54 -33.33 -1.30 13.85
CA GLY A 54 -32.40 -2.14 14.59
C GLY A 54 -32.53 -3.62 14.28
N VAL A 55 -31.89 -4.44 15.10
CA VAL A 55 -31.89 -5.91 15.03
C VAL A 55 -33.32 -6.46 15.01
N ASP A 56 -34.21 -5.88 15.82
CA ASP A 56 -35.60 -6.30 15.89
C ASP A 56 -36.34 -6.19 14.55
N GLN A 57 -36.11 -5.10 13.82
CA GLN A 57 -36.65 -4.92 12.47
C GLN A 57 -36.05 -5.94 11.49
N VAL A 58 -34.76 -6.25 11.60
CA VAL A 58 -34.10 -7.25 10.75
C VAL A 58 -34.70 -8.63 10.97
N THR A 59 -34.89 -9.05 12.22
CA THR A 59 -35.43 -10.37 12.56
C THR A 59 -36.86 -10.55 12.03
N ILE A 60 -37.74 -9.55 12.21
CA ILE A 60 -39.09 -9.62 11.63
C ILE A 60 -39.05 -9.59 10.10
N ALA A 61 -38.17 -8.79 9.49
CA ALA A 61 -38.04 -8.74 8.03
C ALA A 61 -37.52 -10.08 7.46
N GLU A 62 -36.61 -10.76 8.16
CA GLU A 62 -36.13 -12.10 7.81
C GLU A 62 -37.26 -13.13 7.89
N LEU A 63 -38.04 -13.10 8.97
CA LEU A 63 -39.21 -13.98 9.14
C LEU A 63 -40.24 -13.73 8.03
N CYS A 64 -40.52 -12.46 7.72
CA CYS A 64 -41.38 -12.08 6.60
C CYS A 64 -40.87 -12.64 5.27
N TYR A 65 -39.56 -12.57 5.01
CA TYR A 65 -38.94 -13.13 3.81
C TYR A 65 -39.08 -14.66 3.75
N LYS A 66 -38.84 -15.36 4.85
CA LYS A 66 -39.01 -16.84 4.94
C LYS A 66 -40.45 -17.27 4.60
N TYR A 67 -41.44 -16.61 5.19
CA TYR A 67 -42.85 -16.91 4.91
C TYR A 67 -43.26 -16.55 3.48
N THR A 68 -42.81 -15.40 2.97
CA THR A 68 -43.13 -14.96 1.60
C THR A 68 -42.49 -15.89 0.57
N LYS A 69 -41.28 -16.39 0.84
CA LYS A 69 -40.62 -17.39 0.00
C LYS A 69 -41.41 -18.70 -0.07
N ARG A 70 -41.91 -19.20 1.07
CA ARG A 70 -42.78 -20.39 1.12
C ARG A 70 -44.07 -20.17 0.31
N TRP A 71 -44.74 -19.03 0.54
CA TRP A 71 -45.95 -18.67 -0.19
C TRP A 71 -45.76 -18.64 -1.71
N ALA A 72 -44.69 -18.00 -2.18
CA ALA A 72 -44.37 -17.92 -3.61
C ALA A 72 -44.03 -19.29 -4.24
N GLN A 73 -43.51 -20.24 -3.45
CA GLN A 73 -43.21 -21.61 -3.90
C GLN A 73 -44.47 -22.48 -3.99
N GLU A 74 -45.44 -22.30 -3.10
CA GLU A 74 -46.67 -23.11 -3.06
C GLU A 74 -47.73 -22.64 -4.06
N VAL A 75 -47.92 -21.32 -4.19
CA VAL A 75 -49.06 -20.75 -4.94
C VAL A 75 -48.68 -20.34 -6.38
N LEU A 76 -47.39 -20.10 -6.66
CA LEU A 76 -46.83 -19.83 -7.99
C LEU A 76 -47.47 -18.66 -8.79
N THR A 77 -48.18 -17.74 -8.12
CA THR A 77 -48.80 -16.56 -8.74
C THR A 77 -47.80 -15.42 -8.99
N ASN A 78 -48.13 -14.52 -9.92
CA ASN A 78 -47.31 -13.33 -10.21
C ASN A 78 -47.27 -12.36 -9.01
N GLU A 79 -48.38 -12.19 -8.30
CA GLU A 79 -48.49 -11.36 -7.10
C GLU A 79 -47.53 -11.84 -5.99
N ALA A 80 -47.45 -13.16 -5.77
CA ALA A 80 -46.55 -13.73 -4.78
C ALA A 80 -45.07 -13.53 -5.15
N LYS A 81 -44.74 -13.59 -6.45
CA LYS A 81 -43.37 -13.32 -6.95
C LYS A 81 -42.99 -11.84 -6.79
N GLU A 82 -43.87 -10.91 -7.13
CA GLU A 82 -43.62 -9.47 -6.96
C GLU A 82 -43.45 -9.10 -5.50
N GLN A 83 -44.31 -9.64 -4.63
CA GLN A 83 -44.22 -9.41 -3.20
C GLN A 83 -42.93 -10.00 -2.61
N LEU A 84 -42.49 -11.17 -3.09
CA LEU A 84 -41.21 -11.76 -2.69
C LEU A 84 -40.03 -10.84 -3.01
N VAL A 85 -40.00 -10.22 -4.20
CA VAL A 85 -38.94 -9.27 -4.57
C VAL A 85 -38.93 -8.06 -3.63
N LYS A 86 -40.11 -7.51 -3.33
CA LYS A 86 -40.26 -6.35 -2.43
C LYS A 86 -39.82 -6.65 -0.99
N VAL A 87 -40.27 -7.78 -0.45
CA VAL A 87 -39.92 -8.24 0.91
C VAL A 87 -38.42 -8.55 0.98
N LYS A 88 -37.87 -9.25 -0.02
CA LYS A 88 -36.43 -9.54 -0.11
C LYS A 88 -35.61 -8.25 -0.08
N ARG A 89 -35.95 -7.26 -0.90
CA ARG A 89 -35.25 -5.96 -0.94
C ARG A 89 -35.29 -5.24 0.40
N THR A 90 -36.44 -5.29 1.08
CA THR A 90 -36.62 -4.67 2.40
C THR A 90 -35.75 -5.35 3.46
N TYR A 91 -35.79 -6.68 3.51
CA TYR A 91 -34.95 -7.50 4.39
C TYR A 91 -33.46 -7.23 4.17
N LEU A 92 -32.98 -7.34 2.92
CA LEU A 92 -31.57 -7.14 2.59
C LEU A 92 -31.10 -5.73 2.98
N ARG A 93 -31.91 -4.70 2.76
CA ARG A 93 -31.58 -3.33 3.17
C ARG A 93 -31.45 -3.20 4.68
N CYS A 94 -32.43 -3.69 5.44
CA CYS A 94 -32.40 -3.63 6.91
C CYS A 94 -31.21 -4.43 7.48
N ALA A 95 -30.96 -5.63 6.96
CA ALA A 95 -29.83 -6.47 7.37
C ALA A 95 -28.48 -5.82 7.04
N THR A 96 -28.34 -5.20 5.87
CA THR A 96 -27.13 -4.44 5.48
C THR A 96 -26.88 -3.27 6.44
N PHE A 97 -27.92 -2.50 6.77
CA PHE A 97 -27.80 -1.40 7.73
C PHE A 97 -27.36 -1.92 9.10
N ASN A 98 -27.90 -3.06 9.52
CA ASN A 98 -27.53 -3.66 10.80
C ASN A 98 -26.06 -4.08 10.86
N ILE A 99 -25.56 -4.74 9.80
CA ILE A 99 -24.14 -5.11 9.70
C ILE A 99 -23.26 -3.86 9.78
N LEU A 100 -23.60 -2.81 9.01
CA LEU A 100 -22.83 -1.56 9.04
C LEU A 100 -22.81 -0.93 10.44
N HIS A 101 -23.95 -0.82 11.11
CA HIS A 101 -23.99 -0.29 12.48
C HIS A 101 -23.26 -1.18 13.49
N GLN A 102 -23.32 -2.51 13.35
CA GLN A 102 -22.63 -3.46 14.22
C GLN A 102 -21.12 -3.27 14.22
N TYR A 103 -20.54 -2.97 13.05
CA TYR A 103 -19.10 -2.75 12.90
C TYR A 103 -18.68 -1.28 13.02
N GLY A 104 -19.59 -0.37 13.40
CA GLY A 104 -19.28 1.07 13.50
C GLY A 104 -19.17 1.79 12.15
N LEU A 105 -19.62 1.16 11.06
CA LEU A 105 -19.64 1.65 9.68
C LEU A 105 -21.02 2.20 9.27
N GLY A 106 -21.90 2.49 10.24
CA GLY A 106 -23.26 3.00 10.05
C GLY A 106 -23.34 4.47 9.62
N VAL A 107 -22.46 4.90 8.72
CA VAL A 107 -22.30 6.28 8.26
C VAL A 107 -23.15 6.53 7.00
N PRO A 108 -23.74 7.72 6.79
CA PRO A 108 -24.62 7.99 5.65
C PRO A 108 -24.03 7.72 4.26
N CYS A 109 -22.70 7.77 4.09
CA CYS A 109 -22.04 7.42 2.83
C CYS A 109 -22.25 5.93 2.49
N TYR A 110 -21.99 5.03 3.44
CA TYR A 110 -22.16 3.58 3.26
C TYR A 110 -23.62 3.16 3.21
N LEU A 111 -24.48 3.77 4.03
CA LEU A 111 -25.92 3.45 4.05
C LEU A 111 -26.62 3.72 2.70
N LYS A 112 -26.14 4.71 1.93
CA LYS A 112 -26.67 4.99 0.57
C LYS A 112 -26.38 3.85 -0.42
N LEU A 113 -25.30 3.11 -0.22
CA LEU A 113 -24.86 2.02 -1.10
C LEU A 113 -25.50 0.67 -0.75
N ALA A 114 -26.43 0.60 0.20
CA ALA A 114 -27.06 -0.67 0.60
C ALA A 114 -27.87 -1.38 -0.51
N SER A 115 -28.16 -0.69 -1.63
CA SER A 115 -28.74 -1.30 -2.82
C SER A 115 -27.73 -1.86 -3.82
N ALA A 116 -26.43 -1.59 -3.64
CA ALA A 116 -25.33 -1.99 -4.50
C ALA A 116 -24.22 -2.65 -3.63
N PRO A 117 -24.35 -3.94 -3.29
CA PRO A 117 -23.49 -4.59 -2.29
C PRO A 117 -22.01 -4.67 -2.69
N GLU A 118 -21.71 -4.93 -3.97
CA GLU A 118 -20.32 -4.96 -4.46
C GLU A 118 -19.66 -3.57 -4.37
N GLU A 119 -20.34 -2.51 -4.82
CA GLU A 119 -19.86 -1.13 -4.70
C GLU A 119 -19.68 -0.71 -3.23
N LEU A 120 -20.60 -1.11 -2.35
CA LEU A 120 -20.47 -0.93 -0.92
C LEU A 120 -19.20 -1.60 -0.39
N MET A 121 -18.98 -2.88 -0.71
CA MET A 121 -17.80 -3.63 -0.26
C MET A 121 -16.49 -3.01 -0.74
N VAL A 122 -16.43 -2.54 -2.00
CA VAL A 122 -15.26 -1.80 -2.52
C VAL A 122 -15.04 -0.51 -1.71
N THR A 123 -16.09 0.26 -1.49
CA THR A 123 -16.00 1.55 -0.78
C THR A 123 -15.61 1.37 0.69
N LEU A 124 -15.96 0.24 1.32
CA LEU A 124 -15.54 -0.08 2.69
C LEU A 124 -14.01 -0.28 2.80
N TYR A 125 -13.36 -0.84 1.78
CA TYR A 125 -11.90 -0.96 1.77
C TYR A 125 -11.17 0.36 1.51
N GLU A 126 -11.89 1.40 1.10
CA GLU A 126 -11.36 2.77 1.01
C GLU A 126 -11.45 3.53 2.33
N ASP A 127 -12.05 2.95 3.37
CA ASP A 127 -12.23 3.60 4.66
C ASP A 127 -10.88 4.05 5.25
N PRO A 128 -10.72 5.33 5.63
CA PRO A 128 -9.46 5.87 6.15
C PRO A 128 -8.95 5.14 7.39
N SER A 129 -9.83 4.48 8.15
CA SER A 129 -9.45 3.75 9.35
C SER A 129 -8.42 2.67 9.06
N ILE A 130 -8.42 2.06 7.87
CA ILE A 130 -7.46 1.01 7.48
C ILE A 130 -6.03 1.54 7.50
N ILE A 131 -5.79 2.73 6.95
CA ILE A 131 -4.46 3.37 6.94
C ILE A 131 -4.08 3.88 8.33
N MET A 132 -5.07 4.38 9.07
CA MET A 132 -4.82 5.03 10.36
C MET A 132 -4.62 4.06 11.53
N ARG A 133 -4.84 2.74 11.34
CA ARG A 133 -4.71 1.73 12.41
C ARG A 133 -3.31 1.70 13.01
N ASP A 134 -2.29 1.72 12.18
CA ASP A 134 -0.89 1.59 12.61
C ASP A 134 -0.31 2.91 13.14
N ARG A 135 -1.03 4.03 12.94
CA ARG A 135 -0.61 5.36 13.38
C ARG A 135 -1.09 5.72 14.80
N GLY A 136 -1.79 4.81 15.48
CA GLY A 136 -2.30 5.01 16.84
C GLY A 136 -3.31 6.16 16.96
N ALA A 137 -3.88 6.62 15.84
CA ALA A 137 -4.67 7.85 15.76
C ALA A 137 -6.16 7.64 16.13
N LEU A 138 -6.61 6.38 16.24
CA LEU A 138 -8.01 6.04 16.44
C LEU A 138 -8.22 5.29 17.76
N GLN A 139 -9.22 5.74 18.52
CA GLN A 139 -9.65 5.07 19.76
C GLN A 139 -10.42 3.77 19.47
N TYR A 140 -11.01 3.64 18.28
CA TYR A 140 -11.72 2.45 17.81
C TYR A 140 -11.52 2.29 16.31
N CYS A 141 -11.13 1.09 15.85
CA CYS A 141 -10.98 0.76 14.44
C CYS A 141 -12.08 -0.25 14.05
N PRO A 142 -12.95 0.07 13.08
CA PRO A 142 -14.02 -0.82 12.65
C PRO A 142 -13.46 -2.06 11.95
N ASP A 143 -13.96 -3.26 12.24
CA ASP A 143 -13.54 -4.48 11.53
C ASP A 143 -14.22 -4.58 10.15
N VAL A 144 -13.58 -3.94 9.16
CA VAL A 144 -14.01 -3.95 7.77
C VAL A 144 -14.02 -5.37 7.17
N ASN A 145 -13.08 -6.25 7.55
CA ASN A 145 -12.97 -7.58 6.95
C ASN A 145 -14.17 -8.44 7.35
N GLU A 146 -14.54 -8.41 8.63
CA GLU A 146 -15.73 -9.11 9.10
C GLU A 146 -17.02 -8.50 8.54
N ALA A 147 -17.11 -7.17 8.45
CA ALA A 147 -18.26 -6.52 7.81
C ALA A 147 -18.45 -6.98 6.36
N VAL A 148 -17.37 -7.01 5.57
CA VAL A 148 -17.38 -7.48 4.17
C VAL A 148 -17.75 -8.96 4.09
N ARG A 149 -17.23 -9.80 4.99
CA ARG A 149 -17.57 -11.24 5.07
C ARG A 149 -19.07 -11.46 5.27
N GLN A 150 -19.68 -10.73 6.20
CA GLN A 150 -21.12 -10.83 6.45
C GLN A 150 -21.96 -10.26 5.31
N LEU A 151 -21.52 -9.17 4.67
CA LEU A 151 -22.20 -8.61 3.51
C LEU A 151 -22.18 -9.57 2.31
N ALA A 152 -21.04 -10.20 2.04
CA ALA A 152 -20.92 -11.20 0.97
C ALA A 152 -21.85 -12.39 1.21
N ALA A 153 -21.91 -12.90 2.45
CA ALA A 153 -22.84 -13.97 2.82
C ALA A 153 -24.31 -13.56 2.68
N LEU A 154 -24.66 -12.33 3.09
CA LEU A 154 -26.03 -11.81 3.01
C LEU A 154 -26.51 -11.63 1.57
N HIS A 155 -25.64 -11.12 0.68
CA HIS A 155 -25.97 -10.81 -0.71
C HIS A 155 -25.60 -11.92 -1.70
N ASN A 156 -25.02 -13.03 -1.20
CA ASN A 156 -24.56 -14.16 -2.00
C ASN A 156 -23.53 -13.75 -3.07
N VAL A 157 -22.57 -12.92 -2.67
CA VAL A 157 -21.40 -12.52 -3.46
C VAL A 157 -20.32 -13.57 -3.25
N ASP A 158 -19.63 -13.96 -4.32
CA ASP A 158 -18.46 -14.83 -4.23
C ASP A 158 -17.30 -14.05 -3.60
N LEU A 159 -17.10 -14.28 -2.30
CA LEU A 159 -16.12 -13.55 -1.50
C LEU A 159 -14.68 -13.77 -2.00
N PHE A 160 -14.38 -14.96 -2.51
CA PHE A 160 -13.02 -15.29 -2.96
C PHE A 160 -12.71 -14.59 -4.28
N ASN A 161 -13.61 -14.68 -5.27
CA ASN A 161 -13.43 -13.97 -6.54
C ASN A 161 -13.39 -12.44 -6.34
N PHE A 162 -14.31 -11.90 -5.52
CA PHE A 162 -14.28 -10.48 -5.15
C PHE A 162 -12.93 -10.07 -4.55
N TRP A 163 -12.41 -10.84 -3.59
CA TRP A 163 -11.13 -10.56 -2.95
C TRP A 163 -9.95 -10.63 -3.92
N GLN A 164 -9.93 -11.62 -4.82
CA GLN A 164 -8.90 -11.73 -5.85
C GLN A 164 -8.89 -10.52 -6.79
N ASP A 165 -10.06 -10.08 -7.25
CA ASP A 165 -10.18 -8.93 -8.14
C ASP A 165 -9.74 -7.62 -7.46
N GLN A 166 -10.16 -7.43 -6.21
CA GLN A 166 -9.75 -6.27 -5.43
C GLN A 166 -8.24 -6.27 -5.14
N LEU A 167 -7.66 -7.41 -4.74
CA LEU A 167 -6.22 -7.50 -4.52
C LEU A 167 -5.44 -7.20 -5.80
N LYS A 168 -5.82 -7.79 -6.94
CA LYS A 168 -5.18 -7.49 -8.23
C LYS A 168 -5.25 -6.01 -8.57
N ALA A 169 -6.39 -5.37 -8.34
CA ALA A 169 -6.55 -3.93 -8.58
C ALA A 169 -5.61 -3.08 -7.72
N ARG A 170 -5.43 -3.41 -6.43
CA ARG A 170 -4.52 -2.68 -5.50
C ARG A 170 -3.04 -2.96 -5.76
N LEU A 171 -2.72 -4.20 -6.14
CA LEU A 171 -1.36 -4.61 -6.46
C LEU A 171 -0.91 -4.08 -7.82
N ASN A 172 -1.85 -3.70 -8.70
CA ASN A 172 -1.50 -3.06 -9.96
C ASN A 172 -0.95 -1.66 -9.68
N PRO A 173 0.33 -1.38 -9.97
CA PRO A 173 0.78 0.00 -9.97
C PRO A 173 -0.06 0.76 -10.97
N GLU A 174 -0.65 1.88 -10.57
CA GLU A 174 -1.48 2.68 -11.48
C GLU A 174 -0.72 2.90 -12.79
N VAL A 175 -1.21 2.27 -13.86
CA VAL A 175 -0.69 2.43 -15.21
C VAL A 175 -1.19 3.76 -15.74
N GLY A 176 -0.79 4.83 -15.07
CA GLY A 176 -0.79 6.15 -15.67
C GLY A 176 0.33 6.18 -16.69
N VAL A 177 0.02 6.53 -17.93
CA VAL A 177 0.98 7.14 -18.84
C VAL A 177 1.47 8.42 -18.14
N GLY A 178 2.50 8.28 -17.29
CA GLY A 178 2.96 9.32 -16.34
C GLY A 178 2.66 9.07 -14.85
N GLY A 179 2.24 7.88 -14.43
CA GLY A 179 2.07 7.51 -13.01
C GLY A 179 3.43 7.18 -12.35
N ASN A 180 3.71 7.81 -11.22
CA ASN A 180 5.00 7.87 -10.51
C ASN A 180 5.52 6.53 -9.96
N PHE A 181 5.79 5.52 -10.80
CA PHE A 181 6.64 4.37 -10.36
C PHE A 181 8.12 4.79 -10.22
N LEU A 182 8.46 5.96 -10.78
CA LEU A 182 9.74 6.66 -10.66
C LEU A 182 9.67 7.71 -9.53
N ASP A 183 8.96 7.39 -8.45
CA ASP A 183 8.98 8.18 -7.23
C ASP A 183 10.37 8.12 -6.57
N GLU A 184 10.71 9.13 -5.78
CA GLU A 184 12.03 9.29 -5.16
C GLU A 184 12.39 8.09 -4.26
N SER A 185 11.37 7.44 -3.69
CA SER A 185 11.46 6.24 -2.83
C SER A 185 11.96 4.96 -3.56
N THR A 186 11.52 4.71 -4.80
CA THR A 186 11.96 3.54 -5.59
C THR A 186 13.32 3.77 -6.26
N LEU A 187 13.67 5.03 -6.50
CA LEU A 187 14.98 5.43 -7.04
C LEU A 187 16.06 5.54 -5.95
N ASN A 188 15.68 5.50 -4.68
CA ASN A 188 16.62 5.51 -3.57
C ASN A 188 17.54 4.27 -3.62
N ILE A 189 18.85 4.51 -3.60
CA ILE A 189 19.88 3.47 -3.66
C ILE A 189 19.82 2.53 -2.46
N ASN A 190 19.44 3.05 -1.29
CA ASN A 190 19.34 2.26 -0.07
C ASN A 190 18.18 1.25 -0.16
N THR A 191 17.13 1.51 -0.95
CA THR A 191 16.02 0.57 -1.15
C THR A 191 16.51 -0.78 -1.69
N VAL A 192 17.50 -0.77 -2.58
CA VAL A 192 18.08 -2.01 -3.14
C VAL A 192 19.18 -2.57 -2.24
N LEU A 193 20.04 -1.70 -1.69
CA LEU A 193 21.22 -2.11 -0.93
C LEU A 193 20.91 -2.56 0.51
N GLU A 194 19.97 -1.89 1.17
CA GLU A 194 19.61 -2.08 2.58
C GLU A 194 18.29 -2.83 2.77
N SER A 195 17.68 -3.34 1.68
CA SER A 195 16.53 -4.24 1.73
C SER A 195 16.81 -5.36 2.72
N SER A 196 16.38 -5.15 3.96
CA SER A 196 16.44 -6.05 5.09
C SER A 196 15.00 -6.32 5.45
N MET A 197 14.69 -7.52 5.92
CA MET A 197 13.33 -7.99 6.23
C MET A 197 12.55 -7.14 7.24
N ARG A 198 13.12 -6.03 7.74
CA ARG A 198 12.38 -5.08 8.57
C ARG A 198 11.28 -4.52 7.69
N HIS A 199 10.05 -4.72 8.17
CA HIS A 199 8.79 -4.35 7.54
C HIS A 199 8.98 -3.34 6.41
N PRO A 200 8.59 -3.65 5.16
CA PRO A 200 8.64 -2.64 4.12
C PRO A 200 7.97 -1.38 4.70
N ASP A 201 8.64 -0.24 4.61
CA ASP A 201 8.00 1.04 4.95
C ASP A 201 6.91 1.24 3.89
N LEU A 202 5.72 0.71 4.20
CA LEU A 202 4.56 0.75 3.34
C LEU A 202 3.96 2.15 3.45
N ASP A 203 4.58 3.12 2.78
CA ASP A 203 4.00 4.44 2.61
C ASP A 203 2.88 4.44 1.55
N ASP A 204 2.85 3.40 0.69
CA ASP A 204 1.81 3.23 -0.32
C ASP A 204 0.50 2.73 0.32
N GLU A 205 -0.50 3.61 0.32
CA GLU A 205 -1.81 3.30 0.89
C GLU A 205 -2.48 2.08 0.25
N ASN A 206 -2.25 1.81 -1.05
CA ASN A 206 -2.80 0.63 -1.72
C ASN A 206 -2.14 -0.65 -1.21
N LEU A 207 -0.84 -0.62 -0.86
CA LEU A 207 -0.17 -1.76 -0.25
C LEU A 207 -0.62 -1.98 1.19
N ILE A 208 -0.82 -0.92 1.97
CA ILE A 208 -1.38 -1.02 3.34
C ILE A 208 -2.76 -1.68 3.27
N ARG A 209 -3.64 -1.19 2.39
CA ARG A 209 -4.97 -1.77 2.17
C ARG A 209 -4.88 -3.23 1.69
N ALA A 210 -3.98 -3.54 0.76
CA ALA A 210 -3.78 -4.91 0.29
C ALA A 210 -3.34 -5.84 1.44
N CYS A 211 -2.39 -5.41 2.29
CA CYS A 211 -1.96 -6.17 3.46
C CYS A 211 -3.12 -6.41 4.43
N TYR A 212 -3.93 -5.38 4.67
CA TYR A 212 -5.13 -5.51 5.51
C TYR A 212 -6.14 -6.53 4.95
N MET A 213 -6.36 -6.52 3.63
CA MET A 213 -7.26 -7.46 2.94
C MET A 213 -6.78 -8.92 3.01
N LEU A 214 -5.48 -9.18 3.17
CA LEU A 214 -4.97 -10.55 3.34
C LEU A 214 -5.48 -11.20 4.63
N GLY A 215 -5.84 -10.40 5.64
CA GLY A 215 -6.48 -10.88 6.87
C GLY A 215 -7.94 -11.32 6.70
N LEU A 216 -8.53 -11.19 5.50
CA LEU A 216 -9.88 -11.68 5.22
C LEU A 216 -9.94 -13.22 5.18
N PHE A 217 -8.85 -13.88 4.79
CA PHE A 217 -8.70 -15.33 4.76
C PHE A 217 -7.60 -15.79 5.72
N ASP A 218 -7.47 -17.10 5.90
CA ASP A 218 -6.38 -17.66 6.68
C ASP A 218 -5.02 -17.41 6.00
N SER A 219 -3.96 -17.35 6.81
CA SER A 219 -2.61 -17.03 6.34
C SER A 219 -2.13 -17.97 5.24
N HIS A 220 -2.52 -19.25 5.22
CA HIS A 220 -2.09 -20.19 4.18
C HIS A 220 -2.76 -19.89 2.83
N THR A 221 -4.08 -19.64 2.83
CA THR A 221 -4.83 -19.30 1.61
C THR A 221 -4.31 -18.00 0.99
N SER A 222 -4.16 -16.95 1.81
CA SER A 222 -3.62 -15.66 1.39
C SER A 222 -2.19 -15.78 0.85
N ALA A 223 -1.33 -16.52 1.56
CA ALA A 223 0.05 -16.76 1.15
C ALA A 223 0.15 -17.51 -0.19
N ASN A 224 -0.59 -18.62 -0.33
CA ASN A 224 -0.56 -19.43 -1.55
C ASN A 224 -1.01 -18.62 -2.76
N TYR A 225 -2.04 -17.79 -2.61
CA TYR A 225 -2.48 -16.91 -3.70
C TYR A 225 -1.38 -15.93 -4.11
N LEU A 226 -0.74 -15.25 -3.15
CA LEU A 226 0.37 -14.33 -3.44
C LEU A 226 1.59 -15.06 -4.04
N ILE A 227 1.92 -16.26 -3.57
CA ILE A 227 3.00 -17.09 -4.12
C ILE A 227 2.72 -17.41 -5.58
N THR A 228 1.47 -17.76 -5.93
CA THR A 228 1.07 -17.93 -7.33
C THR A 228 1.27 -16.63 -8.10
N LEU A 229 0.86 -15.47 -7.58
CA LEU A 229 1.09 -14.20 -8.28
C LEU A 229 2.57 -13.86 -8.48
N VAL A 230 3.45 -14.20 -7.52
CA VAL A 230 4.88 -13.87 -7.56
C VAL A 230 5.66 -14.84 -8.45
N PHE A 231 5.41 -16.14 -8.30
CA PHE A 231 6.27 -17.20 -8.85
C PHE A 231 5.62 -18.01 -9.97
N ASP A 232 4.31 -17.92 -10.20
CA ASP A 232 3.69 -18.63 -11.32
C ASP A 232 4.10 -18.00 -12.65
N ASN A 233 4.41 -18.89 -13.60
CA ASN A 233 4.94 -18.56 -14.92
C ASN A 233 3.87 -18.71 -16.02
N SER A 234 2.59 -18.66 -15.64
CA SER A 234 1.45 -18.80 -16.55
C SER A 234 1.40 -17.69 -17.61
N GLU A 235 0.75 -17.98 -18.74
CA GLU A 235 0.90 -17.24 -20.02
C GLU A 235 0.39 -15.78 -19.99
N GLU A 236 -0.50 -15.43 -19.07
CA GLU A 236 -0.89 -14.03 -18.80
C GLU A 236 0.14 -13.38 -17.87
N ARG A 237 1.27 -12.98 -18.44
CA ARG A 237 2.39 -12.39 -17.69
C ARG A 237 1.93 -11.15 -16.92
N LEU A 238 1.80 -11.29 -15.60
CA LEU A 238 1.65 -10.17 -14.69
C LEU A 238 2.91 -9.28 -14.76
N GLY A 239 2.71 -7.96 -14.78
CA GLY A 239 3.81 -7.00 -14.81
C GLY A 239 4.73 -7.15 -13.59
N SER A 240 6.02 -6.85 -13.75
CA SER A 240 7.01 -7.01 -12.67
C SER A 240 6.66 -6.18 -11.43
N GLY A 241 5.99 -5.04 -11.62
CA GLY A 241 5.47 -4.21 -10.54
C GLY A 241 4.39 -4.89 -9.69
N VAL A 242 3.47 -5.64 -10.30
CA VAL A 242 2.44 -6.41 -9.58
C VAL A 242 3.10 -7.51 -8.75
N ARG A 243 4.07 -8.22 -9.34
CA ARG A 243 4.82 -9.29 -8.68
C ARG A 243 5.64 -8.74 -7.51
N LEU A 244 6.29 -7.59 -7.69
CA LEU A 244 7.02 -6.91 -6.62
C LEU A 244 6.10 -6.56 -5.44
N ARG A 245 4.96 -5.92 -5.72
CA ARG A 245 3.97 -5.53 -4.71
C ARG A 245 3.38 -6.74 -4.00
N ALA A 246 3.08 -7.81 -4.73
CA ALA A 246 2.61 -9.06 -4.16
C ALA A 246 3.65 -9.67 -3.20
N LEU A 247 4.93 -9.65 -3.57
CA LEU A 247 6.01 -10.12 -2.71
C LEU A 247 6.22 -9.22 -1.49
N GLN A 248 6.10 -7.90 -1.62
CA GLN A 248 6.13 -6.97 -0.48
C GLN A 248 5.01 -7.27 0.51
N CYS A 249 3.78 -7.49 0.04
CA CYS A 249 2.67 -7.89 0.90
C CYS A 249 2.90 -9.26 1.56
N LEU A 250 3.48 -10.21 0.83
CA LEU A 250 3.82 -11.55 1.33
C LEU A 250 4.81 -11.45 2.50
N VAL A 251 5.89 -10.68 2.34
CA VAL A 251 6.92 -10.47 3.37
C VAL A 251 6.37 -9.66 4.55
N ALA A 252 5.48 -8.69 4.31
CA ALA A 252 4.91 -7.85 5.36
C ALA A 252 3.91 -8.57 6.28
N THR A 253 3.21 -9.58 5.77
CA THR A 253 2.06 -10.20 6.46
C THR A 253 2.32 -11.61 6.99
N ILE A 254 3.38 -12.29 6.56
CA ILE A 254 3.65 -13.69 6.89
C ILE A 254 4.94 -13.81 7.68
N GLU A 255 4.92 -14.64 8.73
CA GLU A 255 6.10 -14.99 9.51
C GLU A 255 7.18 -15.68 8.66
N GLU A 256 8.45 -15.39 8.95
CA GLU A 256 9.59 -15.88 8.16
C GLU A 256 9.63 -17.42 8.05
N ASP A 257 9.31 -18.13 9.13
CA ASP A 257 9.30 -19.60 9.16
C ASP A 257 8.22 -20.19 8.26
N LEU A 258 7.05 -19.57 8.22
CA LEU A 258 5.95 -20.00 7.35
C LEU A 258 6.25 -19.65 5.89
N LEU A 259 6.86 -18.48 5.65
CA LEU A 259 7.27 -18.04 4.32
C LEU A 259 8.28 -18.99 3.68
N GLN A 260 9.32 -19.41 4.41
CA GLN A 260 10.31 -20.37 3.92
C GLN A 260 9.67 -21.74 3.60
N LYS A 261 8.75 -22.20 4.46
CA LYS A 261 8.04 -23.48 4.26
C LYS A 261 7.14 -23.47 3.02
N LEU A 262 6.40 -22.39 2.80
CA LEU A 262 5.46 -22.29 1.68
C LEU A 262 6.15 -22.06 0.34
N THR A 263 7.26 -21.31 0.33
CA THR A 263 8.02 -21.01 -0.90
C THR A 263 9.09 -22.05 -1.24
N CYS A 264 9.47 -22.90 -0.29
CA CYS A 264 10.62 -23.80 -0.38
C CYS A 264 11.93 -23.07 -0.73
N ARG A 265 12.08 -21.82 -0.27
CA ARG A 265 13.23 -20.95 -0.53
C ARG A 265 13.78 -20.38 0.77
N THR A 266 15.07 -20.06 0.78
CA THR A 266 15.65 -19.34 1.93
C THR A 266 15.24 -17.87 1.88
N ILE A 267 15.28 -17.19 3.02
CA ILE A 267 15.03 -15.74 3.07
C ILE A 267 16.00 -14.97 2.16
N ALA A 268 17.26 -15.40 2.10
CA ALA A 268 18.25 -14.80 1.20
C ALA A 268 17.83 -14.89 -0.28
N ASP A 269 17.29 -16.04 -0.70
CA ASP A 269 16.81 -16.22 -2.08
C ASP A 269 15.57 -15.36 -2.38
N ILE A 270 14.68 -15.21 -1.40
CA ILE A 270 13.48 -14.38 -1.52
C ILE A 270 13.87 -12.91 -1.65
N MET A 271 14.82 -12.44 -0.84
CA MET A 271 15.33 -11.07 -0.89
C MET A 271 16.06 -10.80 -2.22
N GLU A 272 16.86 -11.75 -2.71
CA GLU A 272 17.51 -11.59 -4.03
C GLU A 272 16.46 -11.57 -5.17
N HIS A 273 15.41 -12.37 -5.06
CA HIS A 273 14.28 -12.31 -6.00
C HIS A 273 13.55 -10.97 -5.94
N GLN A 274 13.33 -10.42 -4.75
CA GLN A 274 12.75 -9.09 -4.57
C GLN A 274 13.58 -8.02 -5.25
N LYS A 275 14.92 -8.03 -5.09
CA LYS A 275 15.83 -7.11 -5.79
C LYS A 275 15.73 -7.24 -7.31
N CYS A 276 15.65 -8.47 -7.82
CA CYS A 276 15.40 -8.71 -9.24
C CYS A 276 14.09 -8.08 -9.72
N LEU A 277 12.99 -8.25 -8.96
CA LEU A 277 11.69 -7.66 -9.28
C LEU A 277 11.72 -6.12 -9.22
N ILE A 278 12.48 -5.51 -8.30
CA ILE A 278 12.70 -4.06 -8.27
C ILE A 278 13.34 -3.61 -9.59
N PHE A 279 14.46 -4.22 -9.99
CA PHE A 279 15.12 -3.87 -11.26
C PHE A 279 14.20 -4.08 -12.47
N MET A 280 13.48 -5.20 -12.53
CA MET A 280 12.55 -5.49 -13.63
C MET A 280 11.41 -4.48 -13.69
N SER A 281 10.86 -4.06 -12.55
CA SER A 281 9.79 -3.06 -12.49
C SER A 281 10.25 -1.66 -12.94
N GLN A 282 11.47 -1.25 -12.58
CA GLN A 282 12.07 0.00 -13.06
C GLN A 282 12.38 -0.07 -14.56
N LEU A 283 12.83 -1.22 -15.06
CA LEU A 283 13.03 -1.46 -16.50
C LEU A 283 11.71 -1.40 -17.28
N ASP A 284 10.65 -2.02 -16.76
CA ASP A 284 9.30 -1.97 -17.36
C ASP A 284 8.80 -0.52 -17.45
N ALA A 285 9.03 0.29 -16.42
CA ALA A 285 8.70 1.73 -16.41
C ALA A 285 9.49 2.54 -17.46
N LEU A 286 10.69 2.08 -17.83
CA LEU A 286 11.49 2.64 -18.94
C LEU A 286 11.10 2.06 -20.31
N GLY A 287 10.09 1.18 -20.38
CA GLY A 287 9.64 0.51 -21.61
C GLY A 287 10.54 -0.65 -22.03
N MET A 288 11.36 -1.18 -21.12
CA MET A 288 12.27 -2.30 -21.35
C MET A 288 11.76 -3.55 -20.62
N PHE A 289 10.97 -4.37 -21.30
CA PHE A 289 10.35 -5.54 -20.68
C PHE A 289 11.30 -6.73 -20.64
N TYR A 290 11.72 -7.13 -19.43
CA TYR A 290 12.50 -8.33 -19.18
C TYR A 290 11.69 -9.32 -18.34
N SER A 291 11.78 -10.61 -18.64
CA SER A 291 11.17 -11.69 -17.85
C SER A 291 12.23 -12.39 -16.99
N GLU A 292 12.09 -13.68 -16.73
CA GLU A 292 13.09 -14.54 -16.06
C GLU A 292 14.49 -14.47 -16.69
N GLN A 293 14.59 -14.02 -17.94
CA GLN A 293 15.86 -13.76 -18.62
C GLN A 293 16.68 -12.65 -17.94
N PHE A 294 16.09 -11.82 -17.08
CA PHE A 294 16.83 -10.79 -16.36
C PHE A 294 17.98 -11.38 -15.56
N GLN A 295 17.81 -12.51 -14.87
CA GLN A 295 18.89 -13.11 -14.08
C GLN A 295 20.04 -13.60 -14.98
N GLN A 296 19.70 -14.17 -16.14
CA GLN A 296 20.66 -14.77 -17.08
C GLN A 296 21.30 -13.76 -18.03
N CYS A 297 20.75 -12.54 -18.15
CA CYS A 297 21.25 -11.55 -19.10
C CYS A 297 22.60 -10.97 -18.66
N ASN A 298 23.42 -10.58 -19.65
CA ASN A 298 24.64 -9.85 -19.41
C ASN A 298 24.32 -8.42 -18.94
N LYS A 299 24.61 -8.13 -17.67
CA LYS A 299 24.32 -6.83 -17.04
C LYS A 299 25.13 -5.68 -17.67
N VAL A 300 26.32 -5.96 -18.19
CA VAL A 300 27.14 -4.96 -18.91
C VAL A 300 26.43 -4.51 -20.19
N ASP A 301 25.89 -5.46 -20.95
CA ASP A 301 25.20 -5.15 -22.19
C ASP A 301 23.86 -4.46 -21.91
N LEU A 302 23.16 -4.87 -20.84
CA LEU A 302 21.97 -4.17 -20.36
C LEU A 302 22.25 -2.70 -20.04
N ILE A 303 23.33 -2.42 -19.29
CA ILE A 303 23.74 -1.05 -18.95
C ILE A 303 24.05 -0.26 -20.21
N LYS A 304 24.75 -0.84 -21.19
CA LYS A 304 25.03 -0.17 -22.48
C LYS A 304 23.75 0.17 -23.23
N VAL A 305 22.78 -0.75 -23.27
CA VAL A 305 21.47 -0.52 -23.91
C VAL A 305 20.72 0.59 -23.18
N LEU A 306 20.65 0.54 -21.84
CA LEU A 306 20.04 1.57 -21.01
C LEU A 306 20.67 2.94 -21.25
N TRP A 307 22.00 3.01 -21.27
CA TRP A 307 22.74 4.23 -21.51
C TRP A 307 22.46 4.81 -22.90
N SER A 308 22.42 3.97 -23.93
CA SER A 308 22.15 4.41 -25.31
C SER A 308 20.72 4.93 -25.51
N ARG A 309 19.73 4.33 -24.84
CA ARG A 309 18.31 4.67 -24.98
C ARG A 309 17.86 5.79 -24.04
N HIS A 310 18.37 5.80 -22.82
CA HIS A 310 17.88 6.66 -21.74
C HIS A 310 18.99 7.37 -20.95
N GLY A 311 20.23 7.45 -21.45
CA GLY A 311 21.38 8.08 -20.75
C GLY A 311 21.30 9.59 -20.51
N ARG A 312 20.11 10.20 -20.56
CA ARG A 312 19.83 11.56 -20.08
C ARG A 312 18.68 11.59 -19.06
N SER A 313 18.00 10.46 -18.89
CA SER A 313 16.87 10.30 -17.99
C SER A 313 17.41 10.01 -16.59
N TYR A 314 17.04 10.85 -15.62
CA TYR A 314 17.44 10.68 -14.23
C TYR A 314 17.12 9.26 -13.69
N PRO A 315 15.90 8.71 -13.87
CA PRO A 315 15.58 7.34 -13.46
C PRO A 315 16.48 6.26 -14.06
N ALA A 316 16.92 6.43 -15.32
CA ALA A 316 17.81 5.48 -15.96
C ALA A 316 19.24 5.56 -15.40
N LEU A 317 19.73 6.76 -15.09
CA LEU A 317 21.03 6.93 -14.44
C LEU A 317 21.04 6.31 -13.04
N MET A 318 19.94 6.47 -12.29
CA MET A 318 19.78 5.82 -10.98
C MET A 318 19.74 4.30 -11.07
N LEU A 319 18.95 3.75 -11.99
CA LEU A 319 18.91 2.31 -12.23
C LEU A 319 20.31 1.77 -12.60
N ILE A 320 21.07 2.48 -13.43
CA ILE A 320 22.44 2.10 -13.79
C ILE A 320 23.35 2.11 -12.55
N ALA A 321 23.29 3.15 -11.71
CA ALA A 321 24.05 3.21 -10.47
C ALA A 321 23.70 2.04 -9.52
N GLN A 322 22.40 1.77 -9.32
CA GLN A 322 21.92 0.68 -8.49
C GLN A 322 22.38 -0.69 -9.01
N LEU A 323 22.29 -0.95 -10.33
CA LEU A 323 22.80 -2.18 -10.95
C LEU A 323 24.31 -2.32 -10.75
N CYS A 324 25.07 -1.24 -10.95
CA CYS A 324 26.51 -1.27 -10.78
C CYS A 324 26.91 -1.58 -9.32
N LEU A 325 26.22 -0.98 -8.34
CA LEU A 325 26.48 -1.22 -6.93
C LEU A 325 26.11 -2.66 -6.52
N HIS A 326 24.91 -3.14 -6.90
CA HIS A 326 24.44 -4.50 -6.57
C HIS A 326 25.32 -5.59 -7.17
N TYR A 327 25.66 -5.48 -8.46
CA TYR A 327 26.49 -6.46 -9.16
C TYR A 327 28.00 -6.19 -9.05
N LYS A 328 28.41 -5.23 -8.21
CA LYS A 328 29.83 -4.86 -7.97
C LYS A 328 30.60 -4.55 -9.25
N MET A 329 29.96 -3.81 -10.16
CA MET A 329 30.53 -3.40 -11.44
C MET A 329 31.20 -2.03 -11.30
N PHE A 330 32.51 -2.03 -11.10
CA PHE A 330 33.28 -0.81 -10.84
C PHE A 330 34.19 -0.38 -11.99
N GLN A 331 33.76 -0.67 -13.22
CA GLN A 331 34.50 -0.32 -14.43
C GLN A 331 34.53 1.20 -14.67
N ARG A 332 35.71 1.72 -14.99
CA ARG A 332 35.94 3.15 -15.23
C ARG A 332 35.06 3.68 -16.35
N GLU A 333 34.86 2.88 -17.40
CA GLU A 333 34.09 3.21 -18.58
C GLU A 333 32.61 3.49 -18.29
N ILE A 334 32.10 3.00 -17.15
CA ILE A 334 30.72 3.18 -16.71
C ILE A 334 30.63 4.33 -15.70
N TRP A 335 31.49 4.32 -14.67
CA TRP A 335 31.41 5.30 -13.57
C TRP A 335 31.86 6.70 -13.95
N GLU A 336 32.84 6.84 -14.86
CA GLU A 336 33.31 8.16 -15.29
C GLU A 336 32.20 8.99 -15.96
N PRO A 337 31.48 8.48 -16.98
CA PRO A 337 30.36 9.20 -17.57
C PRO A 337 29.13 9.27 -16.65
N LEU A 338 28.86 8.24 -15.83
CA LEU A 338 27.76 8.23 -14.87
C LEU A 338 27.87 9.36 -13.85
N LEU A 339 28.99 9.47 -13.14
CA LEU A 339 29.20 10.52 -12.13
C LEU A 339 29.19 11.93 -12.73
N THR A 340 29.63 12.06 -13.98
CA THR A 340 29.61 13.35 -14.69
C THR A 340 28.18 13.81 -15.00
N GLN A 341 27.27 12.88 -15.29
CA GLN A 341 25.88 13.19 -15.64
C GLN A 341 24.95 13.28 -14.42
N MET A 342 25.28 12.60 -13.33
CA MET A 342 24.49 12.67 -12.11
C MET A 342 24.65 14.03 -11.42
N VAL A 343 23.52 14.57 -10.95
CA VAL A 343 23.48 15.89 -10.29
C VAL A 343 22.73 15.86 -8.97
N ARG A 344 21.62 15.11 -8.90
CA ARG A 344 20.69 15.15 -7.75
C ARG A 344 21.07 14.14 -6.65
N GLU A 345 21.33 12.90 -7.03
CA GLU A 345 21.51 11.77 -6.09
C GLU A 345 22.97 11.44 -5.80
N LEU A 346 23.89 12.35 -6.07
CA LEU A 346 25.29 12.08 -5.76
C LEU A 346 25.48 11.86 -4.25
N GLU A 347 24.64 12.48 -3.40
CA GLU A 347 24.70 12.36 -1.94
C GLU A 347 24.44 10.93 -1.46
N SER A 348 23.58 10.17 -2.16
CA SER A 348 23.27 8.77 -1.85
C SER A 348 24.26 7.80 -2.50
N VAL A 349 24.76 8.11 -3.70
CA VAL A 349 25.71 7.27 -4.45
C VAL A 349 27.13 7.30 -3.87
N LEU A 350 27.68 8.50 -3.62
CA LEU A 350 29.11 8.65 -3.35
C LEU A 350 29.57 7.96 -2.07
N PRO A 351 28.82 7.97 -0.95
CA PRO A 351 29.21 7.22 0.25
C PRO A 351 29.37 5.72 -0.01
N GLN A 352 28.58 5.14 -0.92
CA GLN A 352 28.65 3.72 -1.30
C GLN A 352 29.93 3.37 -2.09
N LEU A 353 30.64 4.38 -2.62
CA LEU A 353 31.88 4.20 -3.38
C LEU A 353 33.14 4.35 -2.54
N ASN A 354 33.01 4.66 -1.25
CA ASN A 354 34.13 4.98 -0.38
C ASN A 354 35.17 3.87 -0.24
N GLU A 355 34.77 2.61 -0.43
CA GLU A 355 35.67 1.45 -0.35
C GLU A 355 36.45 1.19 -1.66
N GLN A 356 36.12 1.89 -2.75
CA GLN A 356 36.63 1.59 -4.10
C GLN A 356 37.65 2.65 -4.57
N PHE A 357 38.91 2.50 -4.13
CA PHE A 357 40.02 3.43 -4.43
C PHE A 357 40.21 3.78 -5.91
N HIS A 358 39.95 2.83 -6.81
CA HIS A 358 40.10 3.05 -8.24
C HIS A 358 39.04 4.00 -8.81
N ILE A 359 37.81 4.01 -8.29
CA ILE A 359 36.77 4.98 -8.67
C ILE A 359 37.04 6.34 -8.02
N LEU A 360 37.49 6.34 -6.77
CA LEU A 360 37.84 7.57 -6.04
C LEU A 360 38.94 8.39 -6.74
N SER A 361 39.82 7.73 -7.50
CA SER A 361 40.86 8.38 -8.29
C SER A 361 40.36 9.05 -9.59
N LEU A 362 39.10 8.83 -9.99
CA LEU A 362 38.54 9.41 -11.21
C LEU A 362 38.29 10.91 -11.03
N SER A 363 38.62 11.68 -12.07
CA SER A 363 38.37 13.13 -12.10
C SER A 363 36.89 13.46 -11.93
N SER A 364 36.00 12.65 -12.51
CA SER A 364 34.55 12.81 -12.36
C SER A 364 34.08 12.57 -10.92
N CYS A 365 34.72 11.67 -10.16
CA CYS A 365 34.41 11.42 -8.75
C CYS A 365 34.85 12.61 -7.88
N ILE A 366 36.06 13.13 -8.10
CA ILE A 366 36.55 14.35 -7.45
C ILE A 366 35.61 15.53 -7.74
N GLN A 367 35.17 15.69 -9.00
CA GLN A 367 34.23 16.74 -9.39
C GLN A 367 32.86 16.56 -8.73
N ALA A 368 32.36 15.32 -8.64
CA ALA A 368 31.08 15.02 -7.99
C ALA A 368 31.10 15.36 -6.49
N TRP A 369 32.16 14.97 -5.77
CA TRP A 369 32.35 15.35 -4.37
C TRP A 369 32.46 16.87 -4.19
N ASN A 370 33.29 17.55 -4.99
CA ASN A 370 33.38 19.01 -4.96
C ASN A 370 32.02 19.67 -5.19
N LYS A 371 31.24 19.16 -6.15
CA LYS A 371 29.92 19.71 -6.47
C LYS A 371 28.94 19.61 -5.30
N ILE A 372 28.80 18.46 -4.66
CA ILE A 372 27.92 18.30 -3.48
C ILE A 372 28.39 19.17 -2.33
N LEU A 373 29.70 19.19 -2.08
CA LEU A 373 30.26 19.91 -0.96
C LEU A 373 30.17 21.43 -1.14
N LEU A 374 30.19 21.94 -2.38
CA LEU A 374 30.17 23.37 -2.68
C LEU A 374 28.77 23.92 -3.00
N THR A 375 27.87 23.13 -3.59
CA THR A 375 26.55 23.62 -4.07
C THR A 375 25.73 24.32 -2.97
N PRO A 376 25.61 23.79 -1.74
CA PRO A 376 24.87 24.46 -0.66
C PRO A 376 25.46 25.81 -0.30
N PHE A 377 26.79 25.97 -0.39
CA PHE A 377 27.46 27.24 -0.06
C PHE A 377 27.38 28.27 -1.19
N LEU A 378 27.42 27.82 -2.45
CA LEU A 378 27.37 28.69 -3.63
C LEU A 378 25.95 29.16 -3.98
N SER A 379 24.92 28.44 -3.54
CA SER A 379 23.51 28.74 -3.86
C SER A 379 22.80 29.66 -2.85
N VAL A 380 23.47 30.01 -1.76
CA VAL A 380 22.88 30.79 -0.65
C VAL A 380 23.15 32.29 -0.81
N VAL A 381 22.13 33.08 -0.50
CA VAL A 381 22.23 34.53 -0.37
C VAL A 381 21.74 34.92 1.03
N PRO A 382 22.50 35.74 1.80
CA PRO A 382 22.06 36.19 3.11
C PRO A 382 20.78 37.05 3.05
N PRO A 383 19.87 36.97 4.06
CA PRO A 383 19.92 36.11 5.24
C PRO A 383 19.51 34.65 4.93
N LEU A 384 20.17 33.71 5.61
CA LEU A 384 19.91 32.27 5.50
C LEU A 384 18.51 31.90 6.03
N THR A 385 17.83 31.01 5.33
CA THR A 385 16.67 30.28 5.86
C THR A 385 17.12 29.03 6.62
N ASP A 386 16.30 28.55 7.57
CA ASP A 386 16.58 27.31 8.34
C ASP A 386 16.92 26.11 7.42
N LYS A 387 16.28 26.03 6.25
CA LYS A 387 16.54 24.98 5.25
C LYS A 387 17.92 25.10 4.61
N GLN A 388 18.35 26.31 4.27
CA GLN A 388 19.66 26.55 3.68
C GLN A 388 20.78 26.29 4.68
N GLU A 389 20.56 26.65 5.95
CA GLU A 389 21.48 26.35 7.03
C GLU A 389 21.63 24.84 7.26
N ALA A 390 20.52 24.11 7.30
CA ALA A 390 20.53 22.65 7.39
C ALA A 390 21.29 22.02 6.21
N ALA A 391 21.11 22.53 4.98
CA ALA A 391 21.83 22.03 3.81
C ALA A 391 23.35 22.25 3.89
N CYS A 392 23.79 23.43 4.34
CA CYS A 392 25.21 23.69 4.60
C CYS A 392 25.77 22.76 5.68
N PHE A 393 25.02 22.54 6.75
CA PHE A 393 25.41 21.62 7.82
C PHE A 393 25.54 20.17 7.33
N SER A 394 24.54 19.66 6.60
CA SER A 394 24.56 18.31 6.01
C SER A 394 25.76 18.13 5.07
N SER A 395 26.11 19.14 4.28
CA SER A 395 27.29 19.14 3.42
C SER A 395 28.59 18.96 4.20
N LEU A 396 28.73 19.62 5.35
CA LEU A 396 29.89 19.48 6.24
C LEU A 396 29.92 18.14 6.97
N MET A 397 28.77 17.55 7.27
CA MET A 397 28.71 16.17 7.77
C MET A 397 29.17 15.18 6.69
N LEU A 398 28.78 15.38 5.43
CA LEU A 398 29.27 14.57 4.30
C LEU A 398 30.78 14.70 4.09
N LEU A 399 31.37 15.87 4.37
CA LEU A 399 32.82 16.07 4.30
C LEU A 399 33.58 15.11 5.24
N GLN A 400 33.02 14.81 6.42
CA GLN A 400 33.63 13.86 7.36
C GLN A 400 33.70 12.43 6.79
N CYS A 401 32.77 12.10 5.89
CA CYS A 401 32.68 10.80 5.24
C CYS A 401 33.43 10.75 3.89
N CYS A 402 34.06 11.84 3.46
CA CYS A 402 34.74 11.91 2.17
C CYS A 402 36.14 11.27 2.25
N PRO A 403 36.43 10.20 1.48
CA PRO A 403 37.72 9.50 1.55
C PRO A 403 38.84 10.24 0.79
N ILE A 404 38.49 11.24 -0.01
CA ILE A 404 39.41 11.98 -0.90
C ILE A 404 39.55 13.44 -0.52
N VAL A 405 39.37 13.77 0.76
CA VAL A 405 39.41 15.17 1.27
C VAL A 405 40.64 15.91 0.74
N SER A 406 41.81 15.28 0.64
CA SER A 406 43.05 15.91 0.14
C SER A 406 42.96 16.51 -1.27
N THR A 407 42.01 16.06 -2.09
CA THR A 407 41.82 16.51 -3.48
C THR A 407 40.63 17.46 -3.67
N ILE A 408 39.87 17.72 -2.60
CA ILE A 408 38.69 18.60 -2.61
C ILE A 408 39.11 20.06 -2.43
N ASP A 409 38.44 20.97 -3.12
CA ASP A 409 38.67 22.41 -3.04
C ASP A 409 38.00 23.01 -1.79
N LEU A 410 38.63 22.79 -0.63
CA LEU A 410 38.15 23.31 0.65
C LEU A 410 38.27 24.84 0.77
N ARG A 411 39.07 25.50 -0.08
CA ARG A 411 39.23 26.96 -0.05
C ARG A 411 37.96 27.68 -0.46
N GLN A 412 37.23 27.14 -1.43
CA GLN A 412 35.94 27.72 -1.82
C GLN A 412 34.89 27.62 -0.70
N ILE A 413 34.90 26.51 0.07
CA ILE A 413 34.04 26.35 1.25
C ILE A 413 34.42 27.38 2.33
N GLU A 414 35.73 27.56 2.57
CA GLU A 414 36.24 28.56 3.53
C GLU A 414 35.77 29.97 3.18
N VAL A 415 35.97 30.40 1.92
CA VAL A 415 35.55 31.72 1.44
C VAL A 415 34.04 31.89 1.56
N ALA A 416 33.25 30.88 1.20
CA ALA A 416 31.80 30.96 1.32
C ALA A 416 31.34 31.05 2.79
N CYS A 417 31.94 30.28 3.71
CA CYS A 417 31.63 30.36 5.14
C CYS A 417 31.95 31.74 5.72
N THR A 418 33.05 32.37 5.28
CA THR A 418 33.39 33.74 5.70
C THR A 418 32.40 34.79 5.17
N HIS A 419 31.96 34.64 3.91
CA HIS A 419 30.96 35.54 3.31
C HIS A 419 29.58 35.41 3.96
N LEU A 420 29.22 34.22 4.44
CA LEU A 420 27.97 33.97 5.14
C LEU A 420 27.97 34.44 6.61
N GLU A 421 29.10 34.97 7.11
CA GLU A 421 29.29 35.41 8.51
C GLU A 421 28.98 34.31 9.56
N ARG A 422 29.25 33.04 9.22
CA ARG A 422 28.98 31.87 10.07
C ARG A 422 30.27 31.23 10.61
N PRO A 423 30.80 31.72 11.76
CA PRO A 423 32.07 31.23 12.33
C PRO A 423 31.97 29.78 12.83
N ASP A 424 30.77 29.33 13.16
CA ASP A 424 30.45 27.96 13.57
C ASP A 424 30.64 26.95 12.43
N LEU A 425 30.16 27.27 11.22
CA LEU A 425 30.38 26.43 10.03
C LEU A 425 31.86 26.41 9.63
N LEU A 426 32.52 27.57 9.69
CA LEU A 426 33.95 27.69 9.41
C LEU A 426 34.79 26.83 10.37
N ALA A 427 34.45 26.81 11.66
CA ALA A 427 35.17 26.02 12.66
C ALA A 427 35.18 24.51 12.35
N MET A 428 34.15 23.99 11.68
CA MET A 428 34.08 22.59 11.27
C MET A 428 35.01 22.24 10.09
N VAL A 429 35.32 23.21 9.22
CA VAL A 429 36.15 22.99 8.01
C VAL A 429 37.64 23.17 8.28
N VAL A 430 38.00 24.06 9.22
CA VAL A 430 39.40 24.41 9.56
C VAL A 430 40.30 23.18 9.85
N PRO A 431 39.86 22.13 10.58
CA PRO A 431 40.69 20.94 10.80
C PRO A 431 41.12 20.26 9.49
N PHE A 432 40.22 20.19 8.51
CA PHE A 432 40.48 19.55 7.22
C PHE A 432 41.42 20.38 6.35
N ILE A 433 41.26 21.71 6.34
CA ILE A 433 42.16 22.63 5.62
C ILE A 433 43.59 22.53 6.19
N LYS A 434 43.71 22.53 7.52
CA LYS A 434 45.02 22.36 8.18
C LYS A 434 45.64 21.02 7.82
N ALA A 435 44.88 19.93 7.84
CA ALA A 435 45.36 18.61 7.46
C ALA A 435 45.85 18.56 6.00
N GLN A 436 45.14 19.19 5.05
CA GLN A 436 45.58 19.29 3.64
C GLN A 436 46.91 20.03 3.49
N LEU A 437 47.10 21.14 4.22
CA LEU A 437 48.33 21.94 4.16
C LEU A 437 49.56 21.19 4.71
N HIS A 438 49.37 20.29 5.67
CA HIS A 438 50.46 19.48 6.22
C HIS A 438 50.83 18.27 5.34
N CYS A 439 49.92 17.79 4.48
CA CYS A 439 50.19 16.68 3.56
C CYS A 439 50.81 17.14 2.21
N ASN A 440 50.72 18.44 1.88
CA ASN A 440 51.28 19.02 0.65
C ASN A 440 52.72 19.57 0.84
N HIS A 441 53.29 19.39 2.03
CA HIS A 441 54.70 19.61 2.38
C HIS A 441 55.34 18.28 2.74
#